data_AF-A0AAJ2P6W7-F1
#
_entry.id   AF-A0AAJ2P6W7-F1
#
_cell.length_a   1.000
_cell.length_b   1.000
_cell.length_c   1.000
_cell.angle_alpha   90.00
_cell.angle_beta   90.00
_cell.angle_gamma   90.00
#
_symmetry.space_group_name_H-M   'P 1'
#
loop_
_entity.id
_entity.type
_entity.pdbx_description
1 polymer ?
#
loop_
_entity_poly.entity_id
_entity_poly.type
_entity_poly.pdbx_seq_one_letter_code
_entity_poly.pdbx_strand_id
1 'polypeptide(L)'
;MKQYKFTIQDKFKYIKIAESKGLKNAILQFAEEFREIYKSKSKSKKAHKEWMLHIYANNLIRNWQKKFYNNDMKSLISVRGKIKSPRKPKKKYTINDLSENDRGIYQEIVERVLRRSGIDPAIILEELKKLKQEQEKDKDKIENCTRICSVFNINRSSIYEKIREKKPPKKMTYDEKLLEWI
;
A
#
# COMPACT_ATOMS: atom_id res chain seq x y z
N MET A 1 -12.14 -16.29 -12.06
CA MET A 1 -11.50 -17.37 -12.86
C MET A 1 -11.96 -18.71 -12.32
N LYS A 2 -12.82 -19.48 -13.03
CA LYS A 2 -13.19 -20.84 -12.59
C LYS A 2 -12.01 -21.77 -12.89
N GLN A 3 -11.25 -22.15 -11.86
CA GLN A 3 -10.21 -23.18 -11.94
C GLN A 3 -10.88 -24.51 -12.28
N TYR A 4 -10.26 -25.33 -13.14
CA TYR A 4 -10.72 -26.71 -13.35
C TYR A 4 -10.70 -27.43 -11.99
N LYS A 5 -11.84 -28.00 -11.62
CA LYS A 5 -11.98 -28.70 -10.34
C LYS A 5 -11.65 -30.17 -10.56
N PHE A 6 -10.45 -30.59 -10.18
CA PHE A 6 -10.06 -31.99 -10.20
C PHE A 6 -10.92 -32.82 -9.26
N THR A 7 -11.52 -33.89 -9.79
CA THR A 7 -12.26 -34.89 -9.03
C THR A 7 -11.30 -35.73 -8.18
N ILE A 8 -11.83 -36.51 -7.25
CA ILE A 8 -10.99 -37.44 -6.44
C ILE A 8 -10.35 -38.48 -7.36
N GLN A 9 -11.08 -38.95 -8.37
CA GLN A 9 -10.60 -39.92 -9.35
C GLN A 9 -9.42 -39.37 -10.14
N ASP A 10 -9.49 -38.10 -10.59
CA ASP A 10 -8.37 -37.46 -11.28
C ASP A 10 -7.13 -37.43 -10.38
N LYS A 11 -7.28 -36.98 -9.14
CA LYS A 11 -6.15 -36.89 -8.19
C LYS A 11 -5.53 -38.25 -7.94
N PHE A 12 -6.36 -39.27 -7.73
CA PHE A 12 -5.90 -40.62 -7.46
C PHE A 12 -5.24 -41.29 -8.67
N LYS A 13 -5.77 -41.04 -9.88
CA LYS A 13 -5.14 -41.48 -11.15
C LYS A 13 -3.69 -41.02 -11.23
N TYR A 14 -3.43 -39.73 -10.98
CA TYR A 14 -2.06 -39.19 -11.07
C TYR A 14 -1.15 -39.60 -9.91
N ILE A 15 -1.69 -39.86 -8.71
CA ILE A 15 -0.92 -40.48 -7.63
C ILE A 15 -0.44 -41.87 -8.06
N LYS A 16 -1.34 -42.73 -8.57
CA LYS A 16 -1.00 -44.08 -9.04
C LYS A 16 0.01 -44.07 -10.19
N ILE A 17 -0.12 -43.13 -11.13
CA ILE A 17 0.86 -42.98 -12.22
C ILE A 17 2.22 -42.57 -11.66
N ALA A 18 2.24 -41.66 -10.68
CA ALA A 18 3.49 -41.23 -10.05
C ALA A 18 4.17 -42.36 -9.26
N GLU A 19 3.40 -43.23 -8.60
CA GLU A 19 3.90 -44.41 -7.89
C GLU A 19 4.44 -45.48 -8.84
N SER A 20 3.69 -45.79 -9.90
CA SER A 20 4.04 -46.90 -10.81
C SER A 20 5.09 -46.55 -11.86
N LYS A 21 5.04 -45.32 -12.40
CA LYS A 21 5.87 -44.88 -13.53
C LYS A 21 6.79 -43.71 -13.19
N GLY A 22 6.76 -43.24 -11.95
CA GLY A 22 7.55 -42.09 -11.49
C GLY A 22 6.88 -40.75 -11.74
N LEU A 23 7.22 -39.78 -10.88
CA LEU A 23 6.63 -38.43 -10.87
C LEU A 23 6.79 -37.68 -12.21
N LYS A 24 7.93 -37.86 -12.90
CA LYS A 24 8.18 -37.22 -14.19
C LYS A 24 7.16 -37.64 -15.25
N ASN A 25 6.84 -38.93 -15.31
CA ASN A 25 5.86 -39.46 -16.25
C ASN A 25 4.43 -39.02 -15.90
N ALA A 26 4.10 -38.94 -14.61
CA ALA A 26 2.82 -38.39 -14.17
C ALA A 26 2.64 -36.92 -14.56
N ILE A 27 3.70 -36.11 -14.46
CA ILE A 27 3.69 -34.70 -14.87
C ILE A 27 3.46 -34.54 -16.37
N LEU A 28 4.15 -35.36 -17.20
CA LEU A 28 4.00 -35.32 -18.65
C LEU A 28 2.59 -35.71 -19.08
N GLN A 29 2.07 -36.82 -18.57
CA GLN A 29 0.70 -37.26 -18.86
C GLN A 29 -0.35 -36.24 -18.39
N PHE A 30 -0.14 -35.62 -17.23
CA PHE A 30 -1.01 -34.54 -16.76
C PHE A 30 -0.98 -33.34 -17.70
N ALA A 31 0.21 -32.92 -18.13
CA ALA A 31 0.37 -31.76 -18.99
C ALA A 31 -0.24 -31.99 -20.38
N GLU A 32 -0.18 -33.21 -20.91
CA GLU A 32 -0.85 -33.62 -22.14
C GLU A 32 -2.37 -33.60 -22.01
N GLU A 33 -2.93 -34.27 -20.99
CA GLU A 33 -4.39 -34.38 -20.80
C GLU A 33 -5.05 -33.02 -20.52
N PHE A 34 -4.41 -32.17 -19.72
CA PHE A 34 -4.97 -30.87 -19.34
C PHE A 34 -4.51 -29.72 -20.24
N ARG A 35 -3.72 -29.98 -21.30
CA ARG A 35 -3.15 -28.93 -22.16
C ARG A 35 -4.20 -27.98 -22.71
N GLU A 36 -5.29 -28.51 -23.25
CA GLU A 36 -6.39 -27.76 -23.87
C GLU A 36 -7.12 -26.85 -22.87
N ILE A 37 -7.34 -27.32 -21.65
CA ILE A 37 -8.04 -26.58 -20.58
C ILE A 37 -7.25 -25.30 -20.20
N TYR A 38 -5.93 -25.34 -20.34
CA TYR A 38 -5.04 -24.22 -20.01
C TYR A 38 -4.53 -23.43 -21.23
N LYS A 39 -4.84 -23.85 -22.49
CA LYS A 39 -4.49 -23.12 -23.72
C LYS A 39 -5.25 -21.80 -23.88
N SER A 40 -6.48 -21.69 -23.38
CA SER A 40 -7.41 -20.62 -23.75
C SER A 40 -7.19 -19.24 -23.10
N LYS A 41 -6.16 -19.03 -22.24
CA LYS A 41 -6.15 -17.87 -21.32
C LYS A 41 -4.85 -17.06 -21.17
N SER A 42 -3.84 -17.19 -22.05
CA SER A 42 -2.67 -16.29 -22.00
C SER A 42 -2.07 -15.91 -23.36
N LYS A 43 -1.61 -14.65 -23.48
CA LYS A 43 -0.94 -14.06 -24.66
C LYS A 43 0.55 -14.48 -24.81
N SER A 44 1.04 -15.46 -24.05
CA SER A 44 2.49 -15.79 -23.99
C SER A 44 2.93 -16.86 -25.02
N LYS A 45 4.25 -16.89 -25.31
CA LYS A 45 4.92 -17.85 -26.22
C LYS A 45 4.66 -19.31 -25.81
N LYS A 46 4.49 -20.21 -26.78
CA LYS A 46 4.08 -21.63 -26.61
C LYS A 46 4.96 -22.42 -25.63
N ALA A 47 6.29 -22.30 -25.70
CA ALA A 47 7.23 -23.00 -24.81
C ALA A 47 7.10 -22.58 -23.34
N HIS A 48 6.83 -21.29 -23.09
CA HIS A 48 6.65 -20.77 -21.72
C HIS A 48 5.35 -21.30 -21.08
N LYS A 49 4.31 -21.58 -21.88
CA LYS A 49 3.06 -22.20 -21.41
C LYS A 49 3.27 -23.63 -20.94
N GLU A 50 4.10 -24.40 -21.65
CA GLU A 50 4.34 -25.81 -21.37
C GLU A 50 5.15 -26.00 -20.08
N TRP A 51 6.21 -25.21 -19.91
CA TRP A 51 6.99 -25.21 -18.67
C TRP A 51 6.15 -24.81 -17.44
N MET A 52 5.28 -23.80 -17.56
CA MET A 52 4.38 -23.43 -16.47
C MET A 52 3.39 -24.55 -16.12
N LEU A 53 2.90 -25.30 -17.11
CA LEU A 53 2.04 -26.45 -16.87
C LEU A 53 2.77 -27.56 -16.14
N HIS A 54 4.03 -27.83 -16.50
CA HIS A 54 4.83 -28.85 -15.82
C HIS A 54 5.08 -28.49 -14.35
N ILE A 55 5.39 -27.23 -14.06
CA ILE A 55 5.55 -26.74 -12.68
C ILE A 55 4.24 -26.86 -11.90
N TYR A 56 3.14 -26.45 -12.52
CA TYR A 56 1.83 -26.52 -11.90
C TYR A 56 1.43 -27.97 -11.60
N ALA A 57 1.62 -28.88 -12.54
CA ALA A 57 1.37 -30.31 -12.39
C ALA A 57 2.22 -30.92 -11.27
N ASN A 58 3.52 -30.62 -11.23
CA ASN A 58 4.42 -31.09 -10.18
C ASN A 58 3.92 -30.69 -8.79
N ASN A 59 3.52 -29.43 -8.61
CA ASN A 59 3.02 -28.93 -7.34
C ASN A 59 1.69 -29.58 -6.92
N LEU A 60 0.78 -29.82 -7.87
CA LEU A 60 -0.49 -30.48 -7.61
C LEU A 60 -0.29 -31.94 -7.20
N ILE A 61 0.43 -32.72 -8.00
CA ILE A 61 0.64 -34.15 -7.78
C ILE A 61 1.34 -34.38 -6.44
N ARG A 62 2.40 -33.62 -6.14
CA ARG A 62 3.09 -33.71 -4.83
C ARG A 62 2.18 -33.38 -3.65
N ASN A 63 1.31 -32.37 -3.79
CA ASN A 63 0.36 -32.02 -2.75
C ASN A 63 -0.68 -33.14 -2.54
N TRP A 64 -1.16 -33.76 -3.62
CA TRP A 64 -2.09 -34.88 -3.54
C TRP A 64 -1.44 -36.12 -2.92
N GLN A 65 -0.21 -36.48 -3.33
CA GLN A 65 0.56 -37.56 -2.70
C GLN A 65 0.74 -37.31 -1.20
N LYS A 66 1.18 -36.10 -0.82
CA LYS A 66 1.34 -35.72 0.60
C LYS A 66 0.05 -35.86 1.40
N LYS A 67 -1.09 -35.45 0.83
CA LYS A 67 -2.40 -35.59 1.50
C LYS A 67 -2.80 -37.05 1.62
N PHE A 68 -2.67 -37.80 0.53
CA PHE A 68 -3.02 -39.21 0.45
C PHE A 68 -2.24 -40.05 1.47
N TYR A 69 -0.91 -39.91 1.56
CA TYR A 69 -0.12 -40.69 2.54
C TYR A 69 -0.34 -40.27 3.99
N ASN A 70 -0.78 -39.04 4.24
CA ASN A 70 -0.98 -38.58 5.61
C ASN A 70 -2.36 -38.91 6.17
N ASN A 71 -3.40 -38.98 5.34
CA ASN A 71 -4.81 -39.01 5.78
C ASN A 71 -5.75 -39.76 4.80
N ASP A 72 -5.19 -40.64 3.95
CA ASP A 72 -5.89 -41.46 2.95
C ASP A 72 -6.79 -40.69 1.97
N MET A 73 -7.64 -41.41 1.23
CA MET A 73 -8.59 -40.89 0.24
C MET A 73 -9.51 -39.78 0.76
N LYS A 74 -9.86 -39.80 2.06
CA LYS A 74 -10.74 -38.80 2.68
C LYS A 74 -10.14 -37.39 2.62
N SER A 75 -8.81 -37.27 2.62
CA SER A 75 -8.10 -35.99 2.55
C SER A 75 -7.91 -35.43 1.12
N LEU A 76 -8.17 -36.25 0.09
CA LEU A 76 -8.21 -35.81 -1.30
C LEU A 76 -9.52 -35.09 -1.64
N ILE A 77 -10.55 -35.24 -0.79
CA ILE A 77 -11.75 -34.41 -0.82
C ILE A 77 -11.31 -32.97 -0.56
N SER A 78 -11.51 -32.11 -1.56
CA SER A 78 -11.28 -30.68 -1.42
C SER A 78 -12.36 -30.12 -0.50
N VAL A 79 -12.21 -30.27 0.82
CA VAL A 79 -12.90 -29.41 1.77
C VAL A 79 -12.41 -28.01 1.42
N ARG A 80 -13.33 -27.17 0.94
CA ARG A 80 -13.13 -25.78 0.47
C ARG A 80 -11.78 -25.25 0.93
N GLY A 81 -10.91 -24.89 -0.02
CA GLY A 81 -9.71 -24.12 0.31
C GLY A 81 -10.14 -23.03 1.27
N LYS A 82 -9.54 -23.01 2.49
CA LYS A 82 -9.88 -22.05 3.55
C LYS A 82 -10.18 -20.75 2.84
N ILE A 83 -11.43 -20.26 2.96
CA ILE A 83 -11.78 -18.93 2.46
C ILE A 83 -10.63 -18.09 2.95
N LYS A 84 -9.78 -17.58 2.04
CA LYS A 84 -8.66 -16.74 2.44
C LYS A 84 -9.34 -15.69 3.30
N SER A 85 -9.04 -15.69 4.61
CA SER A 85 -9.62 -14.69 5.48
C SER A 85 -9.37 -13.36 4.76
N PRO A 86 -10.39 -12.49 4.63
CA PRO A 86 -10.20 -11.22 3.97
C PRO A 86 -8.92 -10.64 4.57
N ARG A 87 -7.92 -10.45 3.71
CA ARG A 87 -6.57 -10.12 4.14
C ARG A 87 -6.73 -8.84 4.93
N LYS A 88 -6.58 -8.90 6.27
CA LYS A 88 -6.77 -7.72 7.10
C LYS A 88 -5.92 -6.61 6.48
N PRO A 89 -6.49 -5.41 6.25
CA PRO A 89 -5.71 -4.32 5.69
C PRO A 89 -4.46 -4.17 6.56
N LYS A 90 -3.29 -4.13 5.93
CA LYS A 90 -2.05 -3.87 6.67
C LYS A 90 -2.25 -2.56 7.43
N LYS A 91 -1.84 -2.51 8.70
CA LYS A 91 -1.89 -1.28 9.51
C LYS A 91 -1.20 -0.17 8.71
N LYS A 92 -1.90 0.95 8.48
CA LYS A 92 -1.28 2.16 7.96
C LYS A 92 -0.55 2.82 9.13
N TYR A 93 0.77 2.94 9.01
CA TYR A 93 1.58 3.64 9.99
C TYR A 93 1.60 5.13 9.66
N THR A 94 1.54 5.95 10.70
CA THR A 94 1.66 7.40 10.64
C THR A 94 3.02 7.83 11.18
N ILE A 95 3.40 9.09 11.00
CA ILE A 95 4.63 9.64 11.60
C ILE A 95 4.64 9.51 13.13
N ASN A 96 3.46 9.46 13.75
CA ASN A 96 3.31 9.30 15.19
C ASN A 96 3.64 7.87 15.66
N ASP A 97 3.52 6.87 14.78
CA ASP A 97 3.91 5.49 15.08
C ASP A 97 5.44 5.27 15.00
N LEU A 98 6.22 6.25 14.53
CA LEU A 98 7.68 6.18 14.45
C LEU A 98 8.34 6.51 15.80
N SER A 99 9.47 5.84 16.10
CA SER A 99 10.34 6.21 17.22
C SER A 99 11.01 7.57 16.98
N GLU A 100 11.55 8.18 18.03
CA GLU A 100 12.25 9.48 17.92
C GLU A 100 13.43 9.41 16.93
N ASN A 101 14.21 8.34 16.99
CA ASN A 101 15.30 8.09 16.06
C ASN A 101 14.78 7.93 14.61
N ASP A 102 13.71 7.16 14.42
CA ASP A 102 13.12 6.95 13.08
C ASP A 102 12.51 8.24 12.51
N ARG A 103 12.00 9.13 13.36
CA ARG A 103 11.54 10.47 12.95
C ARG A 103 12.70 11.34 12.47
N GLY A 104 13.85 11.28 13.15
CA GLY A 104 15.07 11.95 12.70
C GLY A 104 15.53 11.45 11.33
N ILE A 105 15.56 10.12 11.13
CA ILE A 105 15.89 9.51 9.84
C ILE A 105 14.88 9.91 8.76
N TYR A 106 13.59 9.91 9.08
CA TYR A 106 12.53 10.36 8.15
C TYR A 106 12.77 11.81 7.70
N GLN A 107 13.06 12.71 8.64
CA GLN A 107 13.35 14.11 8.32
C GLN A 107 14.56 14.24 7.38
N GLU A 108 15.66 13.56 7.68
CA GLU A 108 16.87 13.61 6.85
C GLU A 108 16.62 13.12 5.42
N ILE A 109 15.85 12.03 5.26
CA ILE A 109 15.47 11.49 3.95
C ILE A 109 14.64 12.52 3.18
N VAL A 110 13.64 13.13 3.81
CA VAL A 110 12.79 14.14 3.18
C VAL A 110 13.61 15.33 2.73
N GLU A 111 14.46 15.88 3.58
CA GLU A 111 15.34 17.01 3.23
C GLU A 111 16.27 16.66 2.07
N ARG A 112 16.85 15.45 2.07
CA ARG A 112 17.73 14.99 0.98
C ARG A 112 16.97 14.86 -0.34
N VAL A 113 15.73 14.36 -0.32
CA VAL A 113 14.88 14.24 -1.52
C VAL A 113 14.48 15.61 -2.06
N LEU A 114 14.12 16.56 -1.18
CA LEU A 114 13.78 17.93 -1.58
C LEU A 114 14.98 18.61 -2.26
N ARG A 115 16.17 18.51 -1.66
CA ARG A 115 17.42 19.04 -2.25
C ARG A 115 17.73 18.41 -3.61
N ARG A 116 17.66 17.09 -3.71
CA ARG A 116 17.90 16.37 -4.98
C ARG A 116 16.90 16.75 -6.08
N SER A 117 15.66 17.01 -5.69
CA SER A 117 14.60 17.41 -6.61
C SER A 117 14.65 18.91 -6.97
N GLY A 118 15.58 19.68 -6.40
CA GLY A 118 15.66 21.13 -6.61
C GLY A 118 14.43 21.89 -6.13
N ILE A 119 13.65 21.31 -5.21
CA ILE A 119 12.45 21.95 -4.68
C ILE A 119 12.89 23.02 -3.69
N ASP A 120 12.62 24.28 -4.05
CA ASP A 120 12.85 25.42 -3.18
C ASP A 120 11.91 25.33 -1.95
N PRO A 121 12.43 25.47 -0.72
CA PRO A 121 11.62 25.66 0.49
C PRO A 121 10.48 26.69 0.35
N ALA A 122 10.61 27.69 -0.52
CA ALA A 122 9.55 28.64 -0.85
C ALA A 122 8.28 27.98 -1.45
N ILE A 123 8.43 26.89 -2.20
CA ILE A 123 7.30 26.13 -2.78
C ILE A 123 6.52 25.44 -1.64
N ILE A 124 7.25 24.88 -0.67
CA ILE A 124 6.65 24.24 0.52
C ILE A 124 5.88 25.28 1.34
N LEU A 125 6.41 26.49 1.46
CA LEU A 125 5.73 27.61 2.10
C LEU A 125 4.42 27.98 1.39
N GLU A 126 4.42 27.99 0.05
CA GLU A 126 3.24 28.34 -0.73
C GLU A 126 2.14 27.28 -0.57
N GLU A 127 2.49 26.00 -0.62
CA GLU A 127 1.56 24.90 -0.33
C GLU A 127 1.03 24.97 1.11
N LEU A 128 1.89 25.29 2.09
CA LEU A 128 1.46 25.50 3.48
C LEU A 128 0.48 26.67 3.60
N LYS A 129 0.68 27.76 2.83
CA LYS A 129 -0.24 28.91 2.79
C LYS A 129 -1.58 28.52 2.19
N LYS A 130 -1.61 27.75 1.10
CA LYS A 130 -2.86 27.26 0.47
C LYS A 130 -3.66 26.39 1.45
N LEU A 131 -3.01 25.41 2.09
CA LEU A 131 -3.64 24.55 3.09
C LEU A 131 -4.24 25.36 4.25
N LYS A 132 -3.55 26.40 4.72
CA LYS A 132 -4.06 27.28 5.77
C LYS A 132 -5.29 28.09 5.32
N GLN A 133 -5.30 28.58 4.08
CA GLN A 133 -6.45 29.30 3.51
C GLN A 133 -7.66 28.39 3.29
N GLU A 134 -7.43 27.14 2.89
CA GLU A 134 -8.49 26.13 2.75
C GLU A 134 -9.07 25.74 4.12
N GLN A 135 -8.21 25.62 5.15
CA GLN A 135 -8.62 25.30 6.52
C GLN A 135 -9.30 26.45 7.27
N GLU A 136 -9.20 27.72 6.84
CA GLU A 136 -10.00 28.81 7.44
C GLU A 136 -11.52 28.63 7.24
N LYS A 137 -11.94 27.70 6.37
CA LYS A 137 -13.34 27.28 6.20
C LYS A 137 -13.75 26.06 7.05
N ASP A 138 -12.80 25.32 7.62
CA ASP A 138 -13.02 24.10 8.40
C ASP A 138 -12.54 24.23 9.86
N LYS A 139 -13.05 23.37 10.75
CA LYS A 139 -12.78 23.46 12.21
C LYS A 139 -11.36 23.04 12.63
N ASP A 140 -10.61 22.37 11.77
CA ASP A 140 -9.25 21.89 12.06
C ASP A 140 -8.21 22.95 11.68
N LYS A 141 -8.01 23.91 12.57
CA LYS A 141 -7.01 24.98 12.40
C LYS A 141 -5.61 24.43 12.66
N ILE A 142 -4.64 24.81 11.80
CA ILE A 142 -3.21 24.64 12.11
C ILE A 142 -2.90 25.36 13.42
N GLU A 143 -2.76 24.60 14.50
CA GLU A 143 -2.54 25.13 15.85
C GLU A 143 -1.23 25.92 15.95
N ASN A 144 -0.18 25.48 15.22
CA ASN A 144 1.12 26.13 15.28
C ASN A 144 1.95 26.01 13.99
N CYS A 145 1.80 26.96 13.08
CA CYS A 145 2.62 27.08 11.87
C CYS A 145 4.13 27.22 12.19
N THR A 146 4.51 27.69 13.38
CA THR A 146 5.91 27.92 13.77
C THR A 146 6.71 26.64 13.77
N ARG A 147 6.14 25.55 14.29
CA ARG A 147 6.83 24.24 14.34
C ARG A 147 7.07 23.70 12.93
N ILE A 148 6.09 23.86 12.04
CA ILE A 148 6.20 23.44 10.64
C ILE A 148 7.28 24.26 9.92
N CYS A 149 7.31 25.58 10.11
CA CYS A 149 8.34 26.43 9.52
C CYS A 149 9.75 26.05 9.98
N SER A 150 9.89 25.67 11.26
CA SER A 150 11.18 25.22 11.81
C SER A 150 11.66 23.93 11.15
N VAL A 151 10.77 22.97 10.88
CA VAL A 151 11.11 21.71 10.22
C VAL A 151 11.64 21.95 8.80
N PHE A 152 11.06 22.91 8.07
CA PHE A 152 11.47 23.21 6.70
C PHE A 152 12.50 24.34 6.59
N ASN A 153 12.97 24.90 7.71
CA ASN A 153 13.89 26.04 7.76
C ASN A 153 13.40 27.27 6.97
N ILE A 154 12.12 27.62 7.13
CA ILE A 154 11.47 28.72 6.40
C ILE A 154 11.23 29.92 7.33
N ASN A 155 11.42 31.14 6.82
CA ASN A 155 11.13 32.36 7.58
C ASN A 155 9.62 32.53 7.82
N ARG A 156 9.23 32.48 9.11
CA ARG A 156 7.84 32.63 9.58
C ARG A 156 7.19 33.96 9.21
N SER A 157 7.95 35.05 9.07
CA SER A 157 7.40 36.39 8.85
C SER A 157 6.55 36.47 7.58
N SER A 158 6.94 35.70 6.56
CA SER A 158 6.23 35.57 5.28
C SER A 158 4.83 34.94 5.39
N ILE A 159 4.52 34.23 6.48
CA ILE A 159 3.20 33.64 6.74
C ILE A 159 2.26 34.64 7.43
N TYR A 160 2.81 35.49 8.30
CA TYR A 160 2.02 36.46 9.07
C TYR A 160 1.77 37.77 8.34
N GLU A 161 2.52 38.08 7.28
CA GLU A 161 2.34 39.32 6.49
C GLU A 161 0.93 39.48 5.88
N LYS A 162 0.19 38.38 5.65
CA LYS A 162 -1.21 38.44 5.19
C LYS A 162 -2.26 38.49 6.31
N ILE A 163 -1.87 38.39 7.58
CA ILE A 163 -2.83 38.33 8.72
C ILE A 163 -2.83 39.64 9.55
N ARG A 164 -2.13 40.69 9.10
CA ARG A 164 -2.36 42.04 9.62
C ARG A 164 -3.47 42.70 8.80
N GLU A 165 -4.72 42.47 9.20
CA GLU A 165 -5.74 43.49 8.95
C GLU A 165 -5.23 44.80 9.56
N LYS A 166 -5.09 45.86 8.74
CA LYS A 166 -4.81 47.20 9.26
C LYS A 166 -5.94 47.54 10.22
N LYS A 167 -5.69 47.51 11.52
CA LYS A 167 -6.63 48.05 12.50
C LYS A 167 -6.95 49.48 12.05
N PRO A 168 -8.23 49.88 11.95
CA PRO A 168 -8.56 51.25 11.64
C PRO A 168 -7.84 52.15 12.66
N PRO A 169 -7.30 53.30 12.24
CA PRO A 169 -6.64 54.22 13.16
C PRO A 169 -7.59 54.48 14.32
N LYS A 170 -7.10 54.32 15.56
CA LYS A 170 -7.89 54.66 16.76
C LYS A 170 -8.29 56.12 16.61
N LYS A 171 -9.60 56.42 16.53
CA LYS A 171 -10.08 57.80 16.67
C LYS A 171 -9.63 58.28 18.05
N MET A 172 -8.81 59.32 18.07
CA MET A 172 -8.57 60.09 19.30
C MET A 172 -9.88 60.82 19.62
N THR A 173 -10.60 60.33 20.62
CA THR A 173 -11.60 61.14 21.33
C THR A 173 -10.83 61.97 22.34
N TYR A 174 -10.73 63.27 22.06
CA TYR A 174 -10.25 64.23 23.05
C TYR A 174 -11.33 64.36 24.13
N ASP A 175 -10.93 64.26 25.40
CA ASP A 175 -11.81 64.54 26.52
C ASP A 175 -11.95 66.07 26.61
N GLU A 176 -13.12 66.60 26.25
CA GLU A 176 -13.38 68.06 26.21
C GLU A 176 -13.07 68.72 27.56
N LYS A 177 -13.26 68.00 28.68
CA LYS A 177 -12.91 68.49 30.02
C LYS A 177 -11.43 68.75 30.24
N LEU A 178 -10.57 68.05 29.49
CA LEU A 178 -9.11 68.16 29.61
C LEU A 178 -8.58 69.28 28.69
N LEU A 179 -9.31 69.60 27.62
CA LEU A 179 -9.05 70.77 26.77
C LEU A 179 -9.46 72.09 27.43
N GLU A 180 -10.52 72.09 28.24
CA GLU A 180 -10.95 73.27 29.01
C GLU A 180 -10.02 73.63 30.20
N TRP A 181 -9.06 72.76 30.53
CA TRP A 181 -8.15 72.94 31.67
C TRP A 181 -6.77 73.48 31.28
N ILE A 182 -6.47 73.60 29.97
CA ILE A 182 -5.23 74.19 29.41
C ILE A 182 -5.55 75.60 28.89
#